data_AF-A0A382ZQJ5-F1
#
_entry.id   AF-A0A382ZQJ5-F1
#
_cell.length_a   1.000
_cell.length_b   1.000
_cell.length_c   1.000
_cell.angle_alpha   90.00
_cell.angle_beta   90.00
_cell.angle_gamma   90.00
#
_symmetry.space_group_name_H-M   'P 1'
#
loop_
_entity.id
_entity.type
_entity.pdbx_description
1 polymer ?
#
loop_
_entity_poly.entity_id
_entity_poly.type
_entity_poly.pdbx_seq_one_letter_code
_entity_poly.pdbx_strand_id
1 'polypeptide(L)'
;MVGRLVDTLIVFRILKMLTTPFEKHQAYKFGFIDRRGNRIKEIKDEDGKMVKNTPFTTKEKSSLTPLHRIVFNLKKIIEKVPFGKSQFASYVVALALLKEECELDAEQADELCEKFYRFLKD
;
A
#
# COMPACT_ATOMS: atom_id res chain seq x y z
N MET A 1 4.50 -10.02 23.81
CA MET A 1 5.32 -10.58 22.70
C MET A 1 4.51 -10.88 21.43
N VAL A 2 3.29 -11.42 21.51
CA VAL A 2 2.45 -11.72 20.33
C VAL A 2 2.07 -10.47 19.52
N GLY A 3 1.77 -9.33 20.17
CA GLY A 3 1.47 -8.07 19.47
C GLY A 3 2.57 -7.62 18.51
N ARG A 4 3.83 -7.52 18.98
CA ARG A 4 4.98 -7.15 18.15
C ARG A 4 5.17 -8.02 16.90
N LEU A 5 4.89 -9.33 16.99
CA LEU A 5 4.99 -10.23 15.84
C LEU A 5 3.88 -9.97 14.81
N VAL A 6 2.65 -9.74 15.28
CA VAL A 6 1.51 -9.38 14.42
C VAL A 6 1.79 -8.05 13.71
N ASP A 7 2.26 -7.05 14.44
CA ASP A 7 2.60 -5.73 13.91
C ASP A 7 3.70 -5.85 12.84
N THR A 8 4.75 -6.62 13.12
CA THR A 8 5.84 -6.89 12.18
C THR A 8 5.33 -7.53 10.89
N LEU A 9 4.44 -8.52 10.98
CA LEU A 9 3.85 -9.18 9.81
C LEU A 9 3.00 -8.21 8.97
N ILE A 10 2.26 -7.31 9.62
CA ILE A 10 1.46 -6.28 8.95
C ILE A 10 2.38 -5.30 8.21
N VAL A 11 3.47 -4.86 8.84
CA VAL A 11 4.48 -3.99 8.21
C VAL A 11 5.07 -4.66 6.97
N PHE A 12 5.54 -5.90 7.08
CA PHE A 12 6.06 -6.65 5.92
C PHE A 12 5.02 -6.79 4.81
N ARG A 13 3.76 -7.02 5.18
CA ARG A 13 2.66 -7.10 4.20
C ARG A 13 2.44 -5.77 3.48
N ILE A 14 2.46 -4.65 4.19
CA ILE A 14 2.32 -3.30 3.60
C ILE A 14 3.48 -3.02 2.65
N LEU A 15 4.73 -3.22 3.10
CA LEU A 15 5.93 -3.02 2.28
C LEU A 15 5.91 -3.89 1.02
N LYS A 16 5.55 -5.16 1.15
CA LYS A 16 5.37 -6.07 0.02
C LYS A 16 4.30 -5.55 -0.95
N MET A 17 3.17 -5.05 -0.45
CA MET A 17 2.11 -4.52 -1.31
C MET A 17 2.51 -3.22 -2.02
N LEU A 18 3.27 -2.33 -1.36
CA LEU A 18 3.80 -1.08 -1.94
C LEU A 18 4.78 -1.36 -3.08
N THR A 19 5.65 -2.34 -2.90
CA THR A 19 6.67 -2.72 -3.90
C THR A 19 6.13 -3.63 -5.01
N THR A 20 4.97 -4.25 -4.82
CA THR A 20 4.35 -5.13 -5.83
C THR A 20 3.66 -4.30 -6.93
N PRO A 21 3.99 -4.48 -8.23
CA PRO A 21 3.29 -3.86 -9.36
C PRO A 21 1.77 -4.09 -9.31
N PHE A 22 0.96 -3.11 -9.72
CA PHE A 22 -0.51 -3.20 -9.65
C PHE A 22 -1.05 -4.45 -10.36
N GLU A 23 -0.45 -4.81 -11.50
CA GLU A 23 -0.81 -5.95 -12.34
C GLU A 23 -0.67 -7.31 -11.63
N LYS A 24 0.18 -7.39 -10.60
CA LYS A 24 0.41 -8.63 -9.83
C LYS A 24 -0.58 -8.80 -8.68
N HIS A 25 -1.34 -7.77 -8.30
CA HIS A 25 -2.33 -7.85 -7.23
C HIS A 25 -3.56 -8.63 -7.66
N GLN A 26 -4.17 -9.38 -6.74
CA GLN A 26 -5.41 -10.11 -7.02
C GLN A 26 -6.56 -9.18 -7.42
N ALA A 27 -6.61 -7.97 -6.85
CA ALA A 27 -7.56 -6.95 -7.26
C ALA A 27 -7.47 -6.60 -8.76
N TYR A 28 -6.26 -6.60 -9.34
CA TYR A 28 -6.10 -6.37 -10.77
C TYR A 28 -6.62 -7.56 -11.58
N LYS A 29 -6.31 -8.78 -11.15
CA LYS A 29 -6.77 -10.02 -11.78
C LYS A 29 -8.30 -10.15 -11.78
N PHE A 30 -8.96 -9.69 -10.72
CA PHE A 30 -10.43 -9.64 -10.62
C PHE A 30 -11.05 -8.43 -11.34
N GLY A 31 -10.26 -7.57 -11.99
CA GLY A 31 -10.77 -6.40 -12.72
C GLY A 31 -11.26 -5.28 -11.81
N PHE A 32 -10.88 -5.26 -10.53
CA PHE A 32 -11.28 -4.25 -9.55
C PHE A 32 -10.43 -2.98 -9.59
N ILE A 33 -9.20 -3.08 -10.10
CA ILE A 33 -8.28 -1.96 -10.29
C ILE A 33 -7.66 -2.02 -11.68
N ASP A 34 -7.28 -0.86 -12.22
CA ASP A 34 -6.53 -0.77 -13.47
C ASP A 34 -5.00 -0.94 -13.25
N ARG A 35 -4.22 -0.84 -14.34
CA ARG A 35 -2.74 -0.95 -14.32
C ARG A 35 -2.06 0.14 -13.49
N ARG A 36 -2.77 1.22 -13.19
CA ARG A 36 -2.31 2.37 -12.39
C ARG A 36 -2.89 2.37 -10.97
N GLY A 37 -3.59 1.29 -10.57
CA GLY A 37 -4.19 1.19 -9.25
C GLY A 37 -5.44 2.07 -9.04
N ASN A 38 -6.07 2.56 -10.12
CA ASN A 38 -7.35 3.25 -10.02
C ASN A 38 -8.48 2.25 -9.87
N ARG A 39 -9.47 2.58 -9.04
CA ARG A 39 -10.62 1.72 -8.77
C ARG A 39 -11.56 1.71 -9.97
N ILE A 40 -11.87 0.53 -10.48
CA ILE A 40 -12.95 0.32 -11.45
C ILE A 40 -14.22 0.10 -10.64
N LYS A 41 -15.17 1.04 -10.72
CA LYS A 41 -16.42 1.02 -9.94
C LYS A 41 -17.58 0.36 -10.69
N GLU A 42 -17.49 0.31 -12.01
CA GLU A 42 -18.55 -0.18 -12.90
C GLU A 42 -17.92 -0.99 -14.03
N ILE A 43 -18.60 -2.06 -14.43
CA ILE A 43 -18.24 -2.92 -15.56
C ILE A 43 -19.49 -3.18 -16.41
N LYS A 44 -19.29 -3.55 -17.68
CA LYS A 44 -20.39 -3.99 -18.53
C LYS A 44 -20.72 -5.45 -18.24
N ASP A 45 -22.01 -5.72 -18.06
CA ASP A 45 -22.55 -7.08 -18.00
C ASP A 45 -22.65 -7.70 -19.42
N GLU A 46 -23.03 -8.97 -19.52
CA GLU A 46 -23.21 -9.70 -20.79
C GLU A 46 -24.20 -8.99 -21.73
N ASP A 47 -25.21 -8.33 -21.18
CA ASP A 47 -26.20 -7.52 -21.90
C ASP A 47 -25.72 -6.08 -22.22
N GLY A 48 -24.46 -5.75 -21.95
CA GLY A 48 -23.87 -4.43 -22.18
C GLY A 48 -24.30 -3.33 -21.21
N LYS A 49 -25.09 -3.66 -20.17
CA LYS A 49 -25.49 -2.73 -19.10
C LYS A 49 -24.36 -2.47 -18.12
N MET A 50 -24.23 -1.24 -17.66
CA MET A 50 -23.26 -0.87 -16.63
C MET A 50 -23.75 -1.36 -15.26
N VAL A 51 -23.00 -2.27 -14.66
CA VAL A 51 -23.27 -2.83 -13.32
C VAL A 51 -22.14 -2.50 -12.37
N LYS A 52 -22.45 -2.43 -11.08
CA LYS A 52 -21.48 -2.08 -10.04
C LYS A 52 -20.44 -3.18 -9.88
N ASN A 53 -19.17 -2.81 -10.03
CA ASN A 53 -18.04 -3.71 -9.85
C ASN A 53 -17.65 -3.81 -8.37
N THR A 54 -18.46 -4.53 -7.60
CA THR A 54 -18.29 -4.75 -6.16
C THR A 54 -17.88 -6.18 -5.84
N PRO A 55 -16.90 -6.39 -4.93
CA PRO A 55 -16.53 -7.71 -4.46
C PRO A 55 -17.71 -8.43 -3.79
N PHE A 56 -18.06 -9.60 -4.30
CA PHE A 56 -19.14 -10.43 -3.75
C PHE A 56 -18.58 -11.65 -3.04
N THR A 57 -17.66 -12.38 -3.68
CA THR A 57 -17.10 -13.62 -3.13
C THR A 57 -16.07 -13.35 -2.03
N THR A 58 -15.82 -14.32 -1.15
CA THR A 58 -14.83 -14.18 -0.07
C THR A 58 -13.43 -13.86 -0.60
N LYS A 59 -13.05 -14.44 -1.74
CA LYS A 59 -11.77 -14.19 -2.42
C LYS A 59 -11.69 -12.79 -3.01
N GLU A 60 -12.77 -12.31 -3.60
CA GLU A 60 -12.83 -10.93 -4.10
C GLU A 60 -12.76 -9.92 -2.94
N LYS A 61 -13.51 -10.17 -1.86
CA LYS A 61 -13.53 -9.30 -0.67
C LYS A 61 -12.14 -9.21 -0.03
N SER A 62 -11.41 -10.32 0.04
CA SER A 62 -10.04 -10.34 0.58
C SER A 62 -9.01 -9.67 -0.35
N SER A 63 -9.29 -9.61 -1.65
CA SER A 63 -8.45 -8.90 -2.63
C SER A 63 -8.56 -7.37 -2.55
N LEU A 64 -9.64 -6.86 -1.95
CA LEU A 64 -9.91 -5.42 -1.86
C LEU A 64 -10.44 -4.99 -0.48
N THR A 65 -9.61 -5.26 0.52
CA THR A 65 -9.85 -4.78 1.88
C THR A 65 -9.53 -3.28 2.03
N PRO A 66 -9.93 -2.63 3.14
CA PRO A 66 -9.52 -1.25 3.43
C PRO A 66 -8.00 -1.04 3.37
N LEU A 67 -7.21 -1.99 3.88
CA LEU A 67 -5.75 -1.95 3.82
C LEU A 67 -5.23 -1.85 2.38
N HIS A 68 -5.79 -2.63 1.45
CA HIS A 68 -5.40 -2.55 0.04
C HIS A 68 -5.70 -1.17 -0.55
N ARG A 69 -6.84 -0.56 -0.20
CA ARG A 69 -7.22 0.78 -0.70
C ARG A 69 -6.24 1.85 -0.22
N ILE A 70 -5.88 1.81 1.06
CA ILE A 70 -4.89 2.73 1.65
C ILE A 70 -3.56 2.56 0.94
N VAL A 71 -3.06 1.33 0.83
CA VAL A 71 -1.75 1.05 0.22
C VAL A 71 -1.72 1.40 -1.28
N PHE A 72 -2.80 1.14 -2.03
CA PHE A 72 -2.86 1.54 -3.44
C PHE A 72 -2.92 3.05 -3.61
N ASN A 73 -3.63 3.77 -2.73
CA ASN A 73 -3.66 5.23 -2.75
C ASN A 73 -2.29 5.82 -2.40
N LEU A 74 -1.63 5.30 -1.36
CA LEU A 74 -0.27 5.68 -0.99
C LEU A 74 0.70 5.45 -2.14
N LYS A 75 0.64 4.26 -2.76
CA LYS A 75 1.47 3.94 -3.93
C LYS A 75 1.25 4.90 -5.10
N LYS A 76 0.01 5.28 -5.40
CA LYS A 76 -0.30 6.27 -6.45
C LYS A 76 0.23 7.67 -6.13
N ILE A 77 0.23 8.07 -4.87
CA ILE A 77 0.81 9.35 -4.44
C ILE A 77 2.32 9.33 -4.68
N ILE A 78 2.99 8.26 -4.25
CA ILE A 78 4.44 8.06 -4.44
C ILE A 78 4.81 8.11 -5.94
N GLU A 79 4.04 7.43 -6.80
CA GLU A 79 4.29 7.41 -8.26
C GLU A 79 4.06 8.76 -8.96
N LYS A 80 3.23 9.64 -8.39
CA LYS A 80 2.91 10.97 -8.97
C LYS A 80 3.90 12.06 -8.56
N VAL A 81 4.71 11.85 -7.53
CA VAL A 81 5.71 12.83 -7.10
C VAL A 81 6.88 12.78 -8.09
N PRO A 82 7.25 13.89 -8.76
CA PRO A 82 8.32 13.91 -9.77
C PRO A 82 9.71 13.52 -9.22
N PHE A 83 9.88 13.51 -7.90
CA PHE A 83 11.06 13.01 -7.16
C PHE A 83 10.96 11.55 -6.66
N GLY A 84 9.82 10.88 -6.87
CA GLY A 84 9.51 9.52 -6.40
C GLY A 84 10.21 8.38 -7.15
N LYS A 85 11.07 8.70 -8.13
CA LYS A 85 11.94 7.71 -8.80
C LYS A 85 13.14 7.31 -7.93
N SER A 86 13.50 8.11 -6.92
CA SER A 86 14.54 7.77 -5.95
C SER A 86 13.91 7.11 -4.72
N GLN A 87 14.46 5.99 -4.27
CA GLN A 87 14.00 5.27 -3.07
C GLN A 87 13.94 6.15 -1.80
N PHE A 88 14.68 7.27 -1.79
CA PHE A 88 14.80 8.22 -0.69
C PHE A 88 13.50 9.01 -0.39
N ALA A 89 12.68 9.31 -1.40
CA ALA A 89 11.44 10.06 -1.21
C ALA A 89 10.31 9.18 -0.64
N SER A 90 10.20 7.95 -1.12
CA SER A 90 9.29 6.94 -0.56
C SER A 90 9.62 6.62 0.90
N TYR A 91 10.91 6.73 1.26
CA TYR A 91 11.42 6.55 2.61
C TYR A 91 11.02 7.70 3.56
N VAL A 92 11.16 8.97 3.15
CA VAL A 92 10.73 10.13 3.94
C VAL A 92 9.23 10.10 4.21
N VAL A 93 8.42 9.65 3.25
CA VAL A 93 6.97 9.51 3.42
C VAL A 93 6.63 8.37 4.40
N ALA A 94 7.33 7.24 4.36
CA ALA A 94 7.13 6.15 5.30
C ALA A 94 7.55 6.53 6.74
N LEU A 95 8.64 7.27 6.89
CA LEU A 95 9.08 7.82 8.18
C LEU A 95 8.11 8.87 8.74
N ALA A 96 7.57 9.75 7.88
CA ALA A 96 6.57 10.73 8.30
C ALA A 96 5.27 10.05 8.79
N LEU A 97 4.81 9.02 8.08
CA LEU A 97 3.66 8.19 8.50
C LEU A 97 3.90 7.44 9.81
N LEU A 98 5.10 6.89 10.03
CA LEU A 98 5.46 6.23 11.29
C LEU A 98 5.55 7.22 12.46
N LYS A 99 6.07 8.42 12.21
CA LYS A 99 6.15 9.49 13.22
C LYS A 99 4.76 9.95 13.67
N GLU A 100 3.82 10.08 12.74
CA GLU A 100 2.44 10.48 13.06
C GLU A 100 1.63 9.37 13.77
N GLU A 101 1.75 8.11 13.35
CA GLU A 101 0.93 7.01 13.91
C GLU A 101 1.46 6.40 15.21
N CYS A 102 2.74 6.59 15.55
CA CYS A 102 3.34 6.03 16.77
C CYS A 102 3.56 7.07 17.88
N GLU A 103 3.10 8.32 17.71
CA GLU A 103 3.33 9.45 18.64
C GLU A 103 4.79 9.52 19.14
N LEU A 104 5.74 9.20 18.26
CA LEU A 104 7.16 9.09 18.62
C LEU A 104 7.70 10.47 18.97
N ASP A 105 8.43 10.55 20.08
CA ASP A 105 9.18 11.76 20.41
C ASP A 105 10.34 11.98 19.42
N ALA A 106 10.94 13.17 19.49
CA ALA A 106 11.97 13.57 18.54
C ALA A 106 13.20 12.65 18.54
N GLU A 107 13.61 12.17 19.72
CA GLU A 107 14.77 11.28 19.86
C GLU A 107 14.50 9.89 19.28
N GLN A 108 13.29 9.36 19.50
CA GLN A 108 12.88 8.07 18.96
C GLN A 108 12.75 8.10 17.43
N ALA A 109 12.27 9.22 16.88
CA ALA A 109 12.20 9.41 15.43
C ALA A 109 13.61 9.48 14.80
N ASP A 110 14.55 10.16 15.45
CA ASP A 110 15.93 10.28 14.98
C ASP A 110 16.69 8.94 15.08
N GLU A 111 16.49 8.16 16.15
CA GLU A 111 17.08 6.82 16.30
C GLU A 111 16.55 5.84 15.24
N LEU A 112 15.26 5.95 14.89
CA LEU A 112 14.64 5.13 13.85
C LEU A 112 15.20 5.48 12.46
N CYS A 113 15.40 6.78 12.18
CA CYS A 113 16.06 7.27 10.98
C CYS A 113 17.50 6.74 10.85
N GLU A 114 18.27 6.78 11.94
CA GLU A 114 19.65 6.26 12.02
C GLU A 114 19.72 4.75 11.75
N LYS A 115 18.90 3.95 12.44
CA LYS A 115 18.89 2.49 12.30
C LYS A 115 18.50 2.05 10.89
N PHE A 116 17.52 2.73 10.30
CA PHE A 116 17.07 2.40 8.96
C PHE A 116 18.04 2.89 7.88
N TYR A 117 18.70 4.04 8.08
CA TYR A 117 19.78 4.50 7.19
C TYR A 117 20.97 3.53 7.17
N ARG A 118 21.31 2.92 8.32
CA ARG A 118 22.33 1.86 8.38
C ARG A 118 21.89 0.59 7.64
N PHE A 119 20.66 0.14 7.84
CA PHE A 119 20.10 -1.03 7.12
C PHE A 119 20.09 -0.88 5.59
N LEU A 120 20.03 0.35 5.07
CA LEU A 120 20.09 0.61 3.62
C LEU A 120 21.52 0.73 3.07
N LYS A 121 22.50 0.94 3.93
CA LYS A 121 23.92 1.06 3.58
C LYS A 121 24.65 -0.29 3.62
N ASP A 122 24.10 -1.25 4.37
CA ASP A 122 24.46 -2.66 4.36
C ASP A 122 23.77 -3.40 3.18
#